data_AF-A0AAE6CBL7-F1
#
_entry.id   AF-A0AAE6CBL7-F1
#
_cell.length_a   1.000
_cell.length_b   1.000
_cell.length_c   1.000
_cell.angle_alpha   90.00
_cell.angle_beta   90.00
_cell.angle_gamma   90.00
#
_symmetry.space_group_name_H-M   'P 1'
#
loop_
_entity.id
_entity.type
_entity.pdbx_description
1 polymer ?
#
loop_
_entity_poly.entity_id
_entity_poly.type
_entity_poly.pdbx_seq_one_letter_code
_entity_poly.pdbx_strand_id
1 'polypeptide(L)' 'MVDVPRQGGSLSGLTEAEAKEFHSIFMTSFVIFTVIAIIAHILAWMWRPWLPGPGGYKAAMDGAIHYASIVGSYLT' A
#
# COMPACT_ATOMS: atom_id res chain seq x y z
N MET A 1 34.99 -25.77 -34.32
CA MET A 1 34.11 -25.51 -33.17
C MET A 1 32.84 -24.92 -33.74
N VAL A 2 31.68 -25.48 -33.41
CA VAL A 2 30.40 -24.96 -33.92
C VAL A 2 30.10 -23.69 -33.15
N ASP A 3 29.91 -22.60 -33.87
CA ASP A 3 29.51 -21.31 -33.31
C ASP A 3 28.03 -21.39 -32.95
N VAL A 4 27.73 -21.97 -31.78
CA VAL A 4 26.37 -21.97 -31.23
C VAL A 4 26.02 -20.51 -30.95
N PRO A 5 25.06 -19.90 -31.67
CA PRO A 5 24.64 -18.55 -31.33
C PRO A 5 24.13 -18.61 -29.89
N ARG A 6 24.74 -17.82 -29.00
CA ARG A 6 24.31 -17.73 -27.60
C ARG A 6 22.90 -17.16 -27.60
N GLN A 7 21.92 -18.06 -27.61
CA GLN A 7 20.52 -17.74 -27.37
C GLN A 7 20.50 -17.03 -26.00
N GLY A 8 20.17 -15.74 -26.01
CA GLY A 8 20.29 -14.84 -24.87
C GLY A 8 19.77 -15.49 -23.59
N GLY A 9 20.70 -15.78 -22.68
CA GLY A 9 20.42 -16.57 -21.49
C GLY A 9 19.58 -15.80 -20.49
N SER A 10 18.33 -16.23 -20.30
CA SER A 10 17.57 -16.00 -19.08
C SER A 10 17.38 -17.34 -18.36
N LEU A 11 17.55 -17.36 -17.03
CA LEU A 11 17.25 -18.52 -16.18
C LEU A 11 15.77 -18.94 -16.26
N SER A 12 14.89 -18.03 -16.72
CA SER A 12 13.46 -18.30 -16.93
C SER A 12 13.14 -18.86 -18.33
N GLY A 13 14.12 -18.95 -19.24
CA GLY A 13 13.93 -19.45 -20.60
C GLY A 13 13.16 -18.51 -21.54
N LEU A 14 12.89 -17.27 -21.12
CA LEU A 14 12.19 -16.26 -21.92
C LEU A 14 13.16 -15.43 -22.75
N THR A 15 12.77 -15.11 -23.98
CA THR A 15 13.46 -14.09 -24.76
C THR A 15 13.27 -12.70 -24.13
N GLU A 16 14.18 -11.77 -24.40
CA GLU A 16 14.10 -10.40 -23.87
C GLU A 16 12.79 -9.69 -24.27
N ALA A 17 12.27 -10.01 -25.46
CA ALA A 17 10.99 -9.50 -25.95
C ALA A 17 9.80 -10.00 -25.11
N GLU A 18 9.72 -11.31 -24.86
CA GLU A 18 8.65 -11.91 -24.06
C GLU A 18 8.67 -11.42 -22.61
N ALA A 19 9.87 -11.28 -22.02
CA ALA A 19 10.01 -10.75 -20.68
C ALA A 19 9.48 -9.31 -20.57
N LYS A 20 9.67 -8.48 -21.61
CA LYS A 20 9.21 -7.09 -21.64
C LYS A 20 7.71 -6.97 -21.80
N GLU A 21 7.08 -7.84 -22.60
CA GLU A 21 5.63 -7.90 -22.75
C GLU A 21 4.94 -8.29 -21.43
N PHE A 22 5.44 -9.34 -20.76
CA PHE A 22 4.94 -9.75 -19.45
C PHE A 22 5.15 -8.65 -18.40
N HIS A 23 6.32 -8.02 -18.39
CA HIS A 23 6.60 -6.94 -17.45
C HIS A 23 5.66 -5.74 -17.65
N SER A 24 5.34 -5.38 -18.90
CA SER A 24 4.45 -4.26 -19.21
C SER A 24 3.02 -4.49 -18.68
N ILE A 25 2.46 -5.69 -18.90
CA ILE A 25 1.10 -6.01 -18.41
C ILE A 25 1.06 -6.13 -16.88
N PHE A 26 2.11 -6.70 -16.29
CA PHE A 26 2.25 -6.82 -14.83
C PHE A 26 2.33 -5.44 -14.17
N MET A 27 3.20 -4.56 -14.66
CA MET A 27 3.37 -3.22 -14.08
C MET A 27 2.10 -2.38 -14.18
N THR A 28 1.36 -2.49 -15.30
CA THR A 28 0.08 -1.77 -15.46
C THR A 28 -0.94 -2.20 -14.40
N SER A 29 -1.13 -3.52 -14.23
CA SER A 29 -2.09 -4.04 -13.23
C SER A 29 -1.63 -3.81 -11.79
N PHE A 30 -0.33 -3.95 -11.52
CA PHE A 30 0.27 -3.66 -10.22
C PHE A 30 0.04 -2.20 -9.80
N VAL A 31 0.29 -1.24 -10.69
CA VAL A 31 0.10 0.19 -10.39
C VAL A 31 -1.36 0.50 -10.07
N ILE A 32 -2.31 -0.02 -10.86
CA ILE A 32 -3.75 0.19 -10.61
C ILE A 32 -4.14 -0.40 -9.24
N PHE A 33 -3.69 -1.62 -8.94
CA PHE A 33 -3.93 -2.26 -7.65
C PHE A 33 -3.33 -1.44 -6.49
N THR A 34 -2.09 -0.97 -6.62
CA THR A 34 -1.43 -0.17 -5.59
C THR A 34 -2.16 1.15 -5.32
N VAL A 35 -2.65 1.84 -6.36
CA VAL A 35 -3.45 3.07 -6.19
C VAL A 35 -4.71 2.80 -5.37
N ILE A 36 -5.44 1.74 -5.71
CA ILE A 36 -6.64 1.32 -4.96
C ILE A 36 -6.27 0.98 -3.51
N ALA A 37 -5.18 0.23 -3.31
CA ALA A 37 -4.71 -0.14 -1.98
C ALA A 37 -4.37 1.09 -1.12
N ILE A 38 -3.70 2.09 -1.69
CA ILE A 38 -3.37 3.35 -0.97
C ILE A 38 -4.65 4.01 -0.45
N ILE A 39 -5.67 4.16 -1.31
CA ILE A 39 -6.95 4.78 -0.93
C ILE A 39 -7.62 3.99 0.20
N ALA A 40 -7.66 2.66 0.10
CA ALA A 40 -8.24 1.80 1.11
C ALA A 40 -7.50 1.92 2.47
N HIS A 41 -6.16 2.02 2.46
CA HIS A 41 -5.39 2.17 3.69
C HIS A 41 -5.57 3.55 4.33
N ILE A 42 -5.73 4.62 3.52
CA ILE A 42 -6.06 5.94 4.05
C ILE A 42 -7.43 5.90 4.75
N LEU A 43 -8.43 5.29 4.11
CA LEU A 43 -9.76 5.15 4.72
C LEU A 43 -9.72 4.31 6.00
N ALA A 44 -8.99 3.20 5.99
CA ALA A 44 -8.78 2.37 7.17
C ALA A 44 -8.05 3.14 8.29
N TRP A 45 -7.10 4.01 7.93
CA TRP A 45 -6.40 4.88 8.88
C TRP A 45 -7.34 5.90 9.51
N MET A 46 -8.24 6.49 8.73
CA MET A 46 -9.26 7.41 9.23
C MET A 46 -10.24 6.71 10.17
N TRP A 47 -10.60 5.45 9.89
CA TRP A 47 -11.50 4.67 10.74
C TRP A 47 -10.83 4.22 12.04
N ARG A 48 -9.60 3.69 11.97
CA ARG A 48 -8.87 3.21 13.15
C ARG A 48 -7.36 3.43 12.99
N PRO A 49 -6.84 4.59 13.45
CA PRO A 49 -5.43 4.93 13.27
C PRO A 49 -4.55 3.98 14.08
N TRP A 50 -3.55 3.37 13.43
CA TRP A 50 -2.71 2.32 14.03
C TRP A 50 -1.29 2.76 14.41
N LEU A 51 -0.82 3.93 13.97
CA LEU A 51 0.37 4.56 14.58
C LEU A 51 -0.09 5.66 15.54
N PRO A 52 -0.04 5.42 16.86
CA PRO A 52 -0.20 6.49 17.83
C PRO A 52 1.04 7.39 17.85
N GLY A 53 0.84 8.68 18.17
CA GLY A 53 1.94 9.62 18.42
C GLY A 53 2.76 9.28 19.67
N PRO A 54 3.70 10.15 20.10
CA PRO A 54 4.60 9.91 21.24
C PRO A 54 3.90 9.56 22.57
N GLY A 55 2.60 9.84 22.70
CA GLY A 55 1.76 9.49 23.86
C GLY A 55 0.97 8.17 23.76
N GLY A 56 1.17 7.36 22.71
CA GLY A 56 0.47 6.07 22.54
C GLY A 56 -1.01 6.19 22.14
N TYR A 57 -1.72 5.06 22.08
CA TYR A 57 -3.16 5.00 21.71
C TYR A 57 -4.07 5.77 22.68
N LYS A 58 -3.53 6.21 23.82
CA LYS A 58 -4.22 7.07 24.80
C LYS A 58 -4.57 8.43 24.22
N ALA A 59 -3.69 9.04 23.43
CA ALA A 59 -3.93 10.37 22.84
C ALA A 59 -5.12 10.40 21.86
N ALA A 60 -5.38 9.30 21.13
CA ALA A 60 -6.56 9.18 20.28
C ALA A 60 -7.85 9.02 21.10
N MET A 61 -7.78 8.32 22.23
CA MET A 61 -8.89 8.16 23.18
C MET A 61 -9.19 9.48 23.91
N ASP A 62 -8.15 10.25 24.26
CA ASP A 62 -8.27 11.55 24.92
C ASP A 62 -9.06 12.54 24.05
N GLY A 63 -8.88 12.50 22.73
CA GLY A 63 -9.67 13.31 21.79
C GLY A 63 -11.17 12.98 21.84
N ALA A 64 -11.54 11.70 21.84
CA ALA A 64 -12.95 11.28 21.91
C ALA A 64 -13.60 11.59 23.27
N ILE A 65 -12.88 11.35 24.37
CA ILE A 65 -13.32 11.65 25.74
C ILE A 65 -13.47 13.16 25.94
N HIS A 66 -12.56 13.97 25.39
CA HIS A 66 -12.59 15.42 25.47
C HIS A 66 -13.77 16.03 24.69
N TYR A 67 -14.09 15.51 23.50
CA TYR A 67 -15.31 15.92 22.79
C TYR A 67 -16.57 15.54 23.57
N ALA A 68 -16.61 14.34 24.14
CA ALA A 68 -17.74 13.88 24.94
C ALA A 68 -17.94 14.71 26.22
N SER A 69 -16.86 15.11 26.91
CA SER A 69 -16.94 15.94 28.13
C SER A 69 -17.39 17.37 27.84
N ILE A 70 -16.90 17.97 26.75
CA ILE A 70 -17.35 19.30 26.30
C ILE A 70 -18.84 19.27 25.97
N VAL A 71 -19.30 18.32 25.15
CA VAL A 71 -20.72 18.23 24.77
C VAL A 71 -21.60 17.93 25.99
N GLY A 72 -21.16 17.05 26.88
CA GLY A 72 -21.86 16.77 28.14
C GLY A 72 -22.01 18.01 29.02
N SER A 73 -20.99 18.87 29.07
CA SER A 73 -21.02 20.12 29.86
C SER A 73 -22.01 21.17 29.34
N TYR A 74 -22.42 21.09 28.07
CA TYR A 74 -23.46 21.97 27.52
C TYR A 74 -24.89 21.44 27.78
N LEU A 75 -25.03 20.19 28.24
CA LEU A 75 -26.31 19.50 28.43
C LEU A 75 -26.70 19.30 29.91
N THR A 76 -25.89 19.79 30.86
CA THR A 76 -26.15 19.84 32.31
C THR A 76 -25.97 21.25 32.82
#